data_AF-A0A2S8STP6-F1
#
_entry.id   AF-A0A2S8STP6-F1
#
_cell.length_a   1.000
_cell.length_b   1.000
_cell.length_c   1.000
_cell.angle_alpha   90.00
_cell.angle_beta   90.00
_cell.angle_gamma   90.00
#
_symmetry.space_group_name_H-M   'P 1'
#
loop_
_entity.id
_entity.type
_entity.pdbx_description
1 polymer ?
#
loop_
_entity_poly.entity_id
_entity_poly.type
_entity_poly.pdbx_seq_one_letter_code
_entity_poly.pdbx_strand_id
1 'polypeptide(L)'
;MFSGPPAPIRRFSFDLSLVLASAGVALYALVVGWAILSGRVAPERAYLLFAAPCFVPALWYLYGFLRADGQDKGLLLSSLGWFFVALTFVFKHFSSMAAASNGVLPEGGSDSPASWFFALLAVACLVGGAVVSGKYWMKRNAANNFA
;
A
#
# COMPACT_ATOMS: atom_id res chain seq x y z
N MET A 1 27.37 30.58 -26.38
CA MET A 1 27.45 29.84 -25.10
C MET A 1 26.36 28.78 -25.11
N PHE A 2 26.75 27.51 -25.23
CA PHE A 2 25.83 26.38 -25.35
C PHE A 2 25.19 26.06 -24.00
N SER A 3 23.86 26.18 -23.92
CA SER A 3 23.05 25.54 -22.88
C SER A 3 22.98 24.05 -23.18
N GLY A 4 23.80 23.24 -22.51
CA GLY A 4 23.71 21.78 -22.58
C GLY A 4 22.39 21.26 -22.02
N PRO A 5 21.92 20.08 -22.44
CA PRO A 5 20.68 19.48 -21.94
C PRO A 5 20.80 19.17 -20.43
N PRO A 6 19.71 19.34 -19.64
CA PRO A 6 19.73 19.07 -18.21
C PRO A 6 19.97 17.58 -17.92
N ALA A 7 20.75 17.30 -16.86
CA ALA A 7 21.37 16.02 -16.58
C ALA A 7 20.37 14.84 -16.37
N PRO A 8 20.65 13.64 -16.92
CA PRO A 8 19.82 12.43 -16.80
C PRO A 8 19.83 11.76 -15.40
N ILE A 9 20.66 12.24 -14.47
CA ILE A 9 21.00 11.56 -13.21
C ILE A 9 19.80 11.43 -12.25
N ARG A 10 18.83 12.36 -12.31
CA ARG A 10 17.65 12.32 -11.41
C ARG A 10 16.65 11.22 -11.74
N ARG A 11 16.49 10.81 -13.01
CA ARG A 11 15.53 9.77 -13.39
C ARG A 11 16.03 8.38 -12.98
N PHE A 12 17.30 8.10 -13.25
CA PHE A 12 17.92 6.81 -12.93
C PHE A 12 17.93 6.50 -11.42
N SER A 13 18.15 7.53 -10.60
CA SER A 13 18.16 7.40 -9.13
C SER A 13 16.76 7.08 -8.57
N PHE A 14 15.70 7.62 -9.21
CA PHE A 14 14.31 7.40 -8.78
C PHE A 14 13.83 5.99 -9.12
N ASP A 15 14.14 5.50 -10.33
CA ASP A 15 13.78 4.14 -10.76
C ASP A 15 14.49 3.07 -9.92
N LEU A 16 15.77 3.28 -9.60
CA LEU A 16 16.52 2.38 -8.71
C LEU A 16 15.93 2.35 -7.29
N SER A 17 15.54 3.51 -6.76
CA SER A 17 14.94 3.62 -5.42
C SER A 17 13.60 2.88 -5.34
N LEU A 18 12.79 2.95 -6.40
CA LEU A 18 11.52 2.24 -6.49
C LEU A 18 11.72 0.72 -6.55
N VAL A 19 12.70 0.25 -7.34
CA VAL A 19 13.05 -1.18 -7.45
C VAL A 19 13.58 -1.72 -6.11
N LEU A 20 14.44 -0.97 -5.43
CA LEU A 20 14.95 -1.37 -4.11
C LEU A 20 13.85 -1.39 -3.05
N ALA A 21 12.94 -0.41 -3.07
CA ALA A 21 11.81 -0.37 -2.16
C ALA A 21 10.85 -1.56 -2.37
N SER A 22 10.52 -1.89 -3.63
CA SER A 22 9.64 -3.02 -3.94
C SER A 22 10.29 -4.36 -3.61
N ALA A 23 11.57 -4.55 -3.93
CA ALA A 23 12.34 -5.72 -3.55
C ALA A 23 12.43 -5.88 -2.02
N GLY A 24 12.65 -4.78 -1.29
CA GLY A 24 12.68 -4.75 0.17
C GLY A 24 11.35 -5.16 0.79
N VAL A 25 10.22 -4.64 0.28
CA VAL A 25 8.87 -5.03 0.75
C VAL A 25 8.60 -6.51 0.44
N ALA A 26 8.97 -7.01 -0.74
CA ALA A 26 8.81 -8.41 -1.10
C ALA A 26 9.63 -9.35 -0.19
N LEU A 27 10.91 -9.00 0.04
CA LEU A 27 11.77 -9.76 0.94
C LEU A 27 11.22 -9.75 2.37
N TYR A 28 10.75 -8.60 2.86
CA TYR A 28 10.13 -8.47 4.17
C TYR A 28 8.89 -9.37 4.29
N ALA A 29 8.00 -9.35 3.28
CA ALA A 29 6.82 -10.20 3.27
C ALA A 29 7.18 -11.70 3.29
N LEU A 30 8.23 -12.11 2.57
CA LEU A 30 8.72 -13.48 2.59
C LEU A 30 9.29 -13.87 3.96
N VAL A 31 10.09 -13.02 4.59
CA VAL A 31 10.68 -13.27 5.91
C VAL A 31 9.60 -13.37 6.98
N VAL A 32 8.64 -12.44 6.99
CA VAL A 32 7.52 -12.45 7.94
C VAL A 32 6.61 -13.65 7.68
N GLY A 33 6.28 -13.95 6.42
CA GLY A 33 5.50 -15.13 6.05
C GLY A 33 6.16 -16.43 6.49
N TRP A 34 7.46 -16.57 6.26
CA TRP A 34 8.25 -17.72 6.72
C TRP A 34 8.28 -17.83 8.25
N ALA A 35 8.43 -16.73 8.96
CA ALA A 35 8.45 -16.69 10.42
C ALA A 35 7.11 -17.14 11.04
N ILE A 36 5.99 -16.87 10.37
CA ILE A 36 4.66 -17.34 10.77
C ILE A 36 4.51 -18.84 10.51
N LEU A 37 4.86 -19.29 9.29
CA LEU A 37 4.74 -20.70 8.90
C LEU A 37 5.63 -21.62 9.76
N SER A 38 6.77 -21.12 10.20
CA SER A 38 7.68 -21.84 11.09
C SER A 38 7.29 -21.76 12.58
N GLY A 39 6.17 -21.11 12.92
CA GLY A 39 5.70 -20.95 14.30
C GLY A 39 6.59 -20.06 15.17
N ARG A 40 7.56 -19.36 14.58
CA ARG A 40 8.49 -18.48 15.31
C ARG A 40 7.85 -17.16 15.75
N VAL A 41 6.76 -16.77 15.11
CA VAL A 41 6.00 -15.55 15.40
C VAL A 41 4.56 -15.93 15.66
N ALA A 42 4.04 -15.53 16.82
CA ALA A 42 2.62 -15.67 17.13
C ALA A 42 1.78 -14.94 16.07
N PRO A 43 0.70 -15.55 15.52
CA PRO A 43 -0.14 -14.96 14.47
C PRO A 43 -0.66 -13.56 14.84
N GLU A 44 -0.94 -13.33 16.12
CA GLU A 44 -1.37 -12.03 16.66
C GLU A 44 -0.36 -10.92 16.34
N ARG A 45 0.93 -11.17 16.55
CA ARG A 45 2.00 -10.18 16.29
C ARG A 45 2.28 -10.00 14.80
N ALA A 46 2.01 -11.03 14.01
CA ALA A 46 2.21 -10.99 12.57
C ALA A 46 1.32 -9.95 11.87
N TYR A 47 0.11 -9.71 12.37
CA TYR A 47 -0.79 -8.70 11.79
C TYR A 47 -0.20 -7.29 11.85
N LEU A 48 0.44 -6.91 12.95
CA LEU A 48 1.12 -5.61 13.05
C LEU A 48 2.33 -5.52 12.13
N LEU A 49 3.08 -6.63 12.00
CA LEU A 49 4.21 -6.71 11.08
C LEU A 49 3.75 -6.53 9.63
N PHE A 50 2.58 -7.05 9.24
CA PHE A 50 2.01 -6.81 7.91
C PHE A 50 1.36 -5.43 7.74
N ALA A 51 0.86 -4.80 8.80
CA ALA A 51 0.29 -3.46 8.72
C ALA A 51 1.35 -2.40 8.38
N ALA A 52 2.54 -2.51 8.96
CA ALA A 52 3.64 -1.56 8.75
C ALA A 52 4.02 -1.33 7.27
N PRO A 53 4.29 -2.37 6.44
CA PRO A 53 4.63 -2.16 5.04
C PRO A 53 3.48 -1.59 4.21
N CYS A 54 2.21 -1.72 4.63
CA CYS A 54 1.07 -1.11 3.93
C CYS A 54 1.06 0.42 4.02
N PHE A 55 1.72 1.03 5.01
CA PHE A 55 1.87 2.48 5.08
C PHE A 55 2.84 3.04 4.04
N VAL A 56 3.81 2.25 3.59
CA VAL A 56 4.78 2.67 2.57
C VAL A 56 4.08 3.07 1.26
N PRO A 57 3.27 2.22 0.61
CA PRO A 57 2.53 2.61 -0.59
C PRO A 57 1.50 3.69 -0.28
N ALA A 58 0.85 3.69 0.89
CA ALA A 58 -0.09 4.76 1.26
C ALA A 58 0.57 6.15 1.23
N LEU A 59 1.71 6.30 1.93
CA LEU A 59 2.46 7.55 1.96
C LEU A 59 3.05 7.90 0.58
N TRP A 60 3.48 6.90 -0.19
CA TRP A 60 3.99 7.11 -1.54
C TRP A 60 2.93 7.69 -2.48
N TYR A 61 1.73 7.10 -2.50
CA TYR A 61 0.62 7.59 -3.30
C TYR A 61 0.17 8.99 -2.84
N LEU A 62 0.15 9.25 -1.54
CA LEU A 62 -0.15 10.57 -1.00
C LEU A 62 0.90 11.62 -1.43
N TYR A 63 2.18 11.28 -1.35
CA TYR A 63 3.25 12.16 -1.83
C TYR A 63 3.13 12.42 -3.34
N GLY A 64 2.82 11.38 -4.12
CA GLY A 64 2.54 11.51 -5.55
C GLY A 64 1.37 12.45 -5.85
N PHE A 65 0.28 12.35 -5.07
CA PHE A 65 -0.88 13.25 -5.19
C PHE A 65 -0.50 14.71 -4.91
N LEU A 66 0.22 14.97 -3.82
CA LEU A 66 0.65 16.33 -3.43
C LEU A 66 1.58 16.97 -4.46
N ARG A 67 2.29 16.16 -5.24
CA ARG A 67 3.27 16.63 -6.23
C ARG A 67 2.74 16.66 -7.66
N ALA A 68 1.56 16.10 -7.93
CA ALA A 68 0.99 16.04 -9.27
C ALA A 68 0.34 17.37 -9.66
N ASP A 69 0.86 18.02 -10.71
CA ASP A 69 0.23 19.19 -11.33
C ASP A 69 -1.16 18.84 -11.88
N GLY A 70 -2.21 19.15 -11.13
CA GLY A 70 -3.60 18.81 -11.45
C GLY A 70 -4.29 17.86 -10.46
N GLN A 71 -3.64 17.50 -9.35
CA GLN A 71 -4.22 16.77 -8.22
C GLN A 71 -4.92 15.46 -8.66
N ASP A 72 -4.14 14.48 -9.11
CA ASP A 72 -4.67 13.17 -9.53
C ASP A 72 -5.39 12.45 -8.39
N LYS A 73 -6.72 12.59 -8.34
CA LYS A 73 -7.59 11.99 -7.33
C LYS A 73 -7.48 10.46 -7.28
N GLY A 74 -6.98 9.82 -8.33
CA GLY A 74 -6.70 8.39 -8.35
C GLY A 74 -5.59 8.01 -7.38
N LEU A 75 -4.53 8.82 -7.28
CA LEU A 75 -3.45 8.61 -6.31
C LEU A 75 -3.96 8.77 -4.87
N LEU A 76 -4.82 9.75 -4.61
CA LEU A 76 -5.44 9.93 -3.29
C LEU A 76 -6.31 8.72 -2.92
N LEU A 77 -7.11 8.22 -3.86
CA LEU A 77 -7.98 7.07 -3.62
C LEU A 77 -7.16 5.78 -3.42
N SER A 78 -6.08 5.59 -4.17
CA SER A 78 -5.13 4.49 -3.94
C SER A 78 -4.42 4.60 -2.59
N SER A 79 -4.05 5.81 -2.14
CA SER A 79 -3.51 6.04 -0.80
C SER A 79 -4.50 5.62 0.29
N LEU A 80 -5.77 6.01 0.16
CA LEU A 80 -6.82 5.61 1.09
C LEU A 80 -7.03 4.11 1.09
N GLY A 81 -6.97 3.46 -0.08
CA GLY A 81 -7.05 2.01 -0.20
C GLY A 81 -5.98 1.29 0.62
N TRP A 82 -4.72 1.70 0.50
CA TRP A 82 -3.62 1.13 1.30
C TRP A 82 -3.74 1.43 2.79
N PHE A 83 -4.29 2.59 3.17
CA PHE A 83 -4.60 2.90 4.55
C PHE A 83 -5.68 1.96 5.11
N PHE A 84 -6.72 1.65 4.33
CA PHE A 84 -7.73 0.66 4.72
C PHE A 84 -7.16 -0.75 4.82
N VAL A 85 -6.22 -1.14 3.95
CA VAL A 85 -5.49 -2.42 4.10
C VAL A 85 -4.76 -2.47 5.45
N ALA A 86 -4.03 -1.41 5.81
CA ALA A 86 -3.34 -1.33 7.09
C ALA A 86 -4.32 -1.42 8.27
N LEU A 87 -5.45 -0.72 8.19
CA LEU A 87 -6.51 -0.79 9.20
C LEU A 87 -7.09 -2.20 9.34
N THR A 88 -7.31 -2.94 8.25
CA THR A 88 -7.78 -4.34 8.31
C THR A 88 -6.85 -5.19 9.17
N PHE A 89 -5.54 -5.05 9.00
CA PHE A 89 -4.54 -5.78 9.79
C PHE A 89 -4.52 -5.33 11.26
N VAL A 90 -4.62 -4.03 11.52
CA VAL A 90 -4.68 -3.49 12.90
C VAL A 90 -5.94 -3.98 13.62
N PHE A 91 -7.09 -3.96 12.97
CA PHE A 91 -8.33 -4.49 13.55
C PHE A 91 -8.24 -6.00 13.79
N LYS A 92 -7.65 -6.77 12.86
CA LYS A 92 -7.38 -8.19 13.08
C LYS A 92 -6.46 -8.44 14.28
N HIS A 93 -5.43 -7.61 14.46
CA HIS A 93 -4.56 -7.69 15.62
C HIS A 93 -5.36 -7.56 16.93
N PHE A 94 -6.17 -6.49 17.06
CA PHE A 94 -6.97 -6.28 18.27
C PHE A 94 -8.02 -7.37 18.49
N SER A 95 -8.69 -7.85 17.44
CA SER A 95 -9.64 -8.96 17.54
C SER A 95 -8.95 -10.26 17.99
N SER A 96 -7.74 -10.55 17.46
CA SER A 96 -6.97 -11.73 17.83
C SER A 96 -6.45 -11.67 19.28
N MET A 97 -5.97 -10.51 19.73
CA MET A 97 -5.56 -10.30 21.11
C MET A 97 -6.73 -10.44 22.09
N ALA A 98 -7.90 -9.89 21.75
CA ALA A 98 -9.11 -10.01 22.57
C ALA A 98 -9.60 -11.47 22.67
N ALA A 99 -9.46 -12.26 21.60
CA ALA A 99 -9.78 -13.69 21.62
C ALA A 99 -8.79 -14.47 22.50
N ALA A 100 -7.49 -14.19 22.38
CA ALA A 100 -6.44 -14.81 23.18
C ALA A 100 -6.60 -14.50 24.68
N SER A 101 -6.97 -13.27 25.04
CA SER A 101 -7.24 -12.91 26.44
C SER A 101 -8.46 -13.61 27.04
N ASN A 102 -9.39 -14.09 26.20
CA ASN A 102 -10.59 -14.81 26.62
C ASN A 102 -10.41 -16.34 26.59
N GLY A 103 -9.18 -16.84 26.37
CA GLY A 103 -8.89 -18.28 26.33
C GLY A 103 -9.50 -19.01 25.13
N VAL A 104 -9.97 -18.28 24.11
CA VAL A 104 -10.52 -18.83 22.87
C VAL A 104 -9.34 -19.10 21.92
N LEU A 105 -9.20 -20.35 21.46
CA LEU A 105 -8.18 -20.70 20.48
C LEU A 105 -8.37 -19.83 19.21
N PRO A 106 -7.29 -19.21 18.69
CA PRO A 106 -7.35 -18.28 17.56
C PRO A 106 -7.84 -18.92 16.24
N GLU A 107 -8.03 -20.23 16.21
CA GLU A 107 -8.56 -20.98 15.07
C GLU A 107 -10.09 -20.81 14.90
N GLY A 108 -10.82 -20.44 15.96
CA GLY A 108 -12.30 -20.33 15.95
C GLY A 108 -12.86 -18.91 15.76
N GLY A 109 -11.99 -17.90 15.75
CA GLY A 109 -12.39 -16.49 15.69
C GLY A 109 -12.56 -15.99 14.26
N SER A 110 -13.70 -16.32 13.64
CA SER A 110 -14.25 -15.75 12.41
C SER A 110 -13.78 -14.31 12.18
N ASP A 111 -13.29 -14.01 10.97
CA ASP A 111 -12.99 -12.66 10.53
C ASP A 111 -14.07 -11.68 10.99
N SER A 112 -13.68 -10.65 11.74
CA SER A 112 -14.65 -9.68 12.22
C SER A 112 -15.31 -8.99 11.01
N PRO A 113 -16.63 -8.73 11.03
CA PRO A 113 -17.32 -8.04 9.93
C PRO A 113 -16.66 -6.71 9.55
N ALA A 114 -16.05 -6.03 10.54
CA ALA A 114 -15.26 -4.82 10.34
C ALA A 114 -14.04 -5.05 9.45
N SER A 115 -13.30 -6.15 9.65
CA SER A 115 -12.12 -6.51 8.83
C SER A 115 -12.51 -6.77 7.37
N TRP A 116 -13.65 -7.43 7.12
CA TRP A 116 -14.20 -7.63 5.78
C TRP A 116 -14.63 -6.31 5.14
N PHE A 117 -15.29 -5.43 5.90
CA PHE A 117 -15.68 -4.12 5.41
C PHE A 117 -14.48 -3.29 4.97
N PHE A 118 -13.42 -3.22 5.79
CA PHE A 118 -12.19 -2.51 5.44
C PHE A 118 -11.46 -3.16 4.26
N ALA A 119 -11.45 -4.49 4.16
CA ALA A 119 -10.86 -5.19 3.01
C ALA A 119 -11.59 -4.88 1.70
N LEU A 120 -12.93 -4.92 1.71
CA LEU A 120 -13.75 -4.59 0.53
C LEU A 120 -13.59 -3.11 0.14
N LEU A 121 -13.57 -2.21 1.13
CA LEU A 121 -13.34 -0.79 0.90
C LEU A 121 -11.93 -0.54 0.34
N ALA A 122 -10.92 -1.24 0.84
CA ALA A 122 -9.57 -1.19 0.31
C ALA A 122 -9.52 -1.60 -1.17
N VAL A 123 -10.14 -2.71 -1.54
CA VAL A 123 -10.22 -3.17 -2.93
C VAL A 123 -10.93 -2.13 -3.80
N ALA A 124 -12.07 -1.61 -3.36
CA ALA A 124 -12.82 -0.58 -4.10
C ALA A 124 -11.98 0.69 -4.32
N CYS A 125 -11.25 1.14 -3.30
CA CYS A 125 -10.37 2.31 -3.38
C CYS A 125 -9.16 2.06 -4.28
N LEU A 126 -8.53 0.88 -4.21
CA LEU A 126 -7.37 0.55 -5.05
C LEU A 126 -7.77 0.42 -6.54
N VAL A 127 -8.84 -0.31 -6.83
CA VAL A 127 -9.35 -0.48 -8.20
C VAL A 127 -9.88 0.83 -8.74
N GLY A 128 -10.70 1.55 -7.96
CA GLY A 128 -11.22 2.87 -8.32
C GLY A 128 -10.09 3.87 -8.54
N GLY A 129 -9.07 3.87 -7.68
CA GLY A 129 -7.91 4.76 -7.78
C GLY A 129 -7.10 4.48 -9.05
N ALA A 130 -6.85 3.21 -9.37
CA ALA A 130 -6.16 2.80 -10.59
C ALA A 130 -6.92 3.24 -11.86
N VAL A 131 -8.24 3.08 -11.90
CA VAL A 131 -9.06 3.49 -13.04
C VAL A 131 -9.07 5.01 -13.21
N VAL A 132 -9.23 5.77 -12.12
CA VAL A 132 -9.26 7.24 -12.16
C VAL A 132 -7.89 7.80 -12.56
N SER A 133 -6.81 7.28 -11.98
CA SER A 133 -5.45 7.69 -12.34
C SER A 133 -5.13 7.36 -13.80
N GLY A 134 -5.50 6.16 -14.28
CA GLY A 134 -5.35 5.79 -15.69
C GLY A 134 -6.06 6.77 -16.64
N LYS A 135 -7.31 7.16 -16.33
CA LYS A 135 -8.06 8.16 -17.11
C LYS A 135 -7.40 9.53 -17.08
N TYR A 136 -6.88 9.95 -15.93
CA TYR A 136 -6.17 11.23 -15.78
C TYR A 136 -4.93 11.27 -16.69
N TRP A 137 -4.10 10.21 -16.69
CA TRP A 137 -2.91 10.12 -17.53
C TRP A 137 -3.23 10.06 -19.02
N MET A 138 -4.26 9.31 -19.43
CA MET A 138 -4.71 9.30 -20.83
C MET A 138 -5.13 10.70 -21.31
N LYS A 139 -5.90 11.43 -20.48
CA LYS A 139 -6.33 12.80 -20.80
C LYS A 139 -5.14 13.77 -20.90
N ARG A 140 -4.18 13.67 -19.98
CA ARG A 140 -2.97 14.51 -19.98
C ARG A 140 -2.09 14.24 -21.20
N ASN A 141 -1.90 12.97 -21.56
CA ASN A 141 -1.13 12.59 -22.74
C ASN A 141 -1.80 13.03 -24.04
N ALA A 142 -3.13 12.93 -24.13
CA ALA A 142 -3.87 13.46 -25.28
C ALA A 142 -3.66 14.98 -25.41
N ALA A 143 -3.80 15.74 -24.32
CA ALA A 143 -3.59 17.19 -24.33
C ALA A 143 -2.18 17.61 -24.78
N ASN A 144 -1.15 16.85 -24.40
CA ASN A 144 0.24 17.13 -24.79
C ASN A 144 0.56 16.78 -26.25
N ASN A 145 -0.21 15.89 -26.90
CA ASN A 145 -0.02 15.55 -28.31
C ASN A 145 -0.70 16.55 -29.26
N PHE A 146 -1.58 17.41 -28.75
CA PHE A 146 -2.29 18.43 -29.52
C PHE A 146 -1.78 19.86 -29.26
N ALA A 147 -0.73 20.01 -28.45
CA ALA A 147 -0.07 21.28 -28.13
C ALA A 147 1.33 21.33 -28.75
#